data_AF-D8FGB4-F1
#
_entry.id   AF-D8FGB4-F1
#
_cell.length_a   1.000
_cell.length_b   1.000
_cell.length_c   1.000
_cell.angle_alpha   90.00
_cell.angle_beta   90.00
_cell.angle_gamma   90.00
#
_symmetry.space_group_name_H-M   'P 1'
#
loop_
_entity.id
_entity.type
_entity.pdbx_description
1 polymer ?
#
loop_
_entity_poly.entity_id
_entity_poly.type
_entity_poly.pdbx_seq_one_letter_code
_entity_poly.pdbx_strand_id
1 'polypeptide(L)'
;MSSAYWHSIATMKSIFSLVTCFLALVTSAFAQASQEEQQAAVQLRKLIKDESSFQLTTINQNGTPYGIRMYYISPDRCEGVEHDGQPIFLMVDTTLQQVNAKNNNNVSFSVASISIEDPMKAPRANFAGELEVLQPIPALQKCFADVHPDAKPWIPSGPSPVKFYRFKIKSIYYVAAKAGYNGYIDPALYANAN
;
A
#
# COMPACT_ATOMS: atom_id res chain seq x y z
N MET A 1 4.14 -15.10 66.28
CA MET A 1 4.14 -15.64 64.91
C MET A 1 3.18 -14.94 63.92
N SER A 2 2.58 -13.77 64.22
CA SER A 2 1.52 -13.18 63.36
C SER A 2 1.98 -12.03 62.43
N SER A 3 3.01 -11.25 62.78
CA SER A 3 3.31 -9.97 62.08
C SER A 3 3.92 -10.11 60.66
N ALA A 4 4.71 -11.16 60.41
CA ALA A 4 5.40 -11.33 59.12
C ALA A 4 4.47 -11.75 57.96
N TYR A 5 3.35 -12.43 58.27
CA TYR A 5 2.40 -12.90 57.25
C TYR A 5 1.59 -11.76 56.62
N TRP A 6 1.22 -10.73 57.41
CA TRP A 6 0.42 -9.60 56.91
C TRP A 6 1.21 -8.66 56.00
N HIS A 7 2.50 -8.46 56.25
CA HIS A 7 3.37 -7.66 55.39
C HIS A 7 3.58 -8.31 54.02
N SER A 8 3.69 -9.64 53.97
CA SER A 8 3.87 -10.40 52.72
C SER A 8 2.62 -10.39 51.83
N ILE A 9 1.42 -10.45 52.43
CA ILE A 9 0.15 -10.38 51.68
C ILE A 9 -0.11 -8.97 51.10
N ALA A 10 0.26 -7.91 51.83
CA ALA A 10 0.09 -6.53 51.37
C ALA A 10 1.05 -6.17 50.22
N THR A 11 2.31 -6.62 50.29
CA THR A 11 3.28 -6.46 49.20
C THR A 11 2.87 -7.26 47.96
N MET A 12 2.36 -8.48 48.13
CA MET A 12 1.91 -9.32 47.02
C MET A 12 0.68 -8.73 46.30
N LYS A 13 -0.28 -8.13 47.03
CA LYS A 13 -1.41 -7.40 46.42
C LYS A 13 -0.99 -6.15 45.65
N SER A 14 0.01 -5.42 46.15
CA SER A 14 0.57 -4.24 45.48
C SER A 14 1.30 -4.61 44.18
N ILE A 15 2.09 -5.69 44.20
CA ILE A 15 2.77 -6.22 43.00
C ILE A 15 1.75 -6.69 41.96
N PHE A 16 0.71 -7.45 42.37
CA PHE A 16 -0.35 -7.86 41.44
C PHE A 16 -1.09 -6.67 40.82
N SER A 17 -1.41 -5.64 41.60
CA SER A 17 -2.07 -4.42 41.10
C SER A 17 -1.21 -3.64 40.09
N LEU A 18 0.10 -3.52 40.36
CA LEU A 18 1.04 -2.84 39.46
C LEU A 18 1.21 -3.61 38.14
N VAL A 19 1.31 -4.94 38.21
CA VAL A 19 1.39 -5.80 37.02
C VAL A 19 0.12 -5.70 36.18
N THR A 20 -1.07 -5.69 36.78
CA THR A 20 -2.33 -5.53 36.03
C THR A 20 -2.47 -4.14 35.41
N CYS A 21 -2.06 -3.07 36.10
CA CYS A 21 -2.07 -1.72 35.53
C CYS A 21 -1.09 -1.60 34.37
N PHE A 22 0.12 -2.16 34.50
CA PHE A 22 1.10 -2.17 33.43
C PHE A 22 0.60 -2.95 32.21
N LEU A 23 0.01 -4.14 32.41
CA LEU A 23 -0.56 -4.93 31.33
C LEU A 23 -1.71 -4.19 30.63
N ALA A 24 -2.60 -3.53 31.37
CA ALA A 24 -3.67 -2.73 30.80
C ALA A 24 -3.14 -1.58 29.92
N LEU A 25 -2.14 -0.83 30.40
CA LEU A 25 -1.50 0.25 29.64
C LEU A 25 -0.86 -0.26 28.34
N VAL A 26 -0.14 -1.37 28.41
CA VAL A 26 0.49 -2.01 27.25
C VAL A 26 -0.58 -2.43 26.23
N THR A 27 -1.66 -3.09 26.67
CA THR A 27 -2.74 -3.49 25.77
C THR A 27 -3.45 -2.30 25.11
N SER A 28 -3.67 -1.21 25.83
CA SER A 28 -4.28 0.00 25.25
C SER A 28 -3.38 0.66 24.21
N ALA A 29 -2.07 0.70 24.43
CA ALA A 29 -1.13 1.28 23.48
C ALA A 29 -1.07 0.47 22.17
N PHE A 30 -1.07 -0.87 22.27
CA PHE A 30 -1.14 -1.74 21.09
C PHE A 30 -2.46 -1.61 20.33
N ALA A 31 -3.58 -1.56 21.06
CA ALA A 31 -4.89 -1.38 20.45
C ALA A 31 -4.98 -0.04 19.69
N GLN A 32 -4.46 1.04 20.28
CA GLN A 32 -4.40 2.35 19.63
C GLN A 32 -3.51 2.32 18.38
N ALA A 33 -2.30 1.78 18.47
CA ALA A 33 -1.40 1.68 17.32
C ALA A 33 -2.01 0.88 16.16
N SER A 34 -2.67 -0.25 16.47
CA SER A 34 -3.38 -1.07 15.49
C SER A 34 -4.55 -0.30 14.84
N GLN A 35 -5.30 0.48 15.63
CA GLN A 35 -6.39 1.29 15.11
C GLN A 35 -5.90 2.42 14.20
N GLU A 36 -4.78 3.08 14.54
CA GLU A 36 -4.17 4.13 13.70
C GLU A 36 -3.68 3.56 12.37
N GLU A 37 -3.08 2.37 12.36
CA GLU A 37 -2.66 1.66 11.14
C GLU A 37 -3.86 1.28 10.26
N GLN A 38 -4.95 0.78 10.85
CA GLN A 38 -6.19 0.47 10.11
C GLN A 38 -6.78 1.71 9.44
N GLN A 39 -6.82 2.85 10.15
CA GLN A 39 -7.26 4.11 9.57
C GLN A 39 -6.33 4.57 8.45
N ALA A 40 -5.03 4.39 8.61
CA ALA A 40 -4.04 4.69 7.59
C ALA A 40 -4.22 3.81 6.34
N ALA A 41 -4.55 2.53 6.50
CA ALA A 41 -4.85 1.61 5.42
C ALA A 41 -6.05 2.08 4.59
N VAL A 42 -7.14 2.51 5.24
CA VAL A 42 -8.32 3.08 4.57
C VAL A 42 -7.98 4.37 3.83
N GLN A 43 -7.23 5.27 4.46
CA GLN A 43 -6.81 6.53 3.81
C GLN A 43 -5.93 6.27 2.59
N LEU A 44 -5.00 5.31 2.71
CA LEU A 44 -4.13 4.92 1.61
C LEU A 44 -4.91 4.26 0.47
N ARG A 45 -5.89 3.42 0.80
CA ARG A 45 -6.78 2.83 -0.20
C ARG A 45 -7.52 3.90 -0.99
N LYS A 46 -8.04 4.91 -0.29
CA LYS A 46 -8.65 6.08 -0.91
C LYS A 46 -7.64 6.87 -1.78
N LEU A 47 -6.41 7.07 -1.32
CA LEU A 47 -5.37 7.74 -2.11
C LEU A 47 -5.07 7.01 -3.42
N ILE A 48 -4.91 5.69 -3.36
CA ILE A 48 -4.70 4.83 -4.53
C ILE A 48 -5.91 4.85 -5.47
N LYS A 49 -7.11 4.96 -4.91
CA LYS A 49 -8.31 5.19 -5.69
C LYS A 49 -8.21 6.55 -6.39
N ASP A 50 -7.98 7.64 -5.67
CA ASP A 50 -8.10 9.01 -6.15
C ASP A 50 -7.08 9.42 -7.21
N GLU A 51 -5.85 8.94 -7.06
CA GLU A 51 -4.76 9.26 -7.97
C GLU A 51 -4.76 8.35 -9.20
N SER A 52 -4.15 8.82 -10.29
CA SER A 52 -4.14 8.08 -11.57
C SER A 52 -2.76 8.04 -12.25
N SER A 53 -1.78 8.76 -11.69
CA SER A 53 -0.38 8.71 -12.12
C SER A 53 0.55 8.51 -10.93
N PHE A 54 1.66 7.82 -11.15
CA PHE A 54 2.55 7.35 -10.09
C PHE A 54 3.98 7.22 -10.60
N GLN A 55 4.95 7.01 -9.71
CA GLN A 55 6.32 6.66 -10.10
C GLN A 55 6.59 5.17 -9.93
N LEU A 56 6.83 4.45 -11.03
CA LEU A 56 7.36 3.08 -11.01
C LEU A 56 8.88 3.16 -10.97
N THR A 57 9.50 2.54 -9.97
CA THR A 57 10.94 2.40 -9.89
C THR A 57 11.33 0.93 -10.08
N THR A 58 12.24 0.69 -11.03
CA THR A 58 12.84 -0.61 -11.29
C THR A 58 14.36 -0.54 -11.09
N ILE A 59 15.05 -1.68 -11.17
CA ILE A 59 16.51 -1.74 -11.08
C ILE A 59 17.09 -2.00 -12.46
N ASN A 60 17.93 -1.08 -12.96
CA ASN A 60 18.70 -1.29 -14.19
C ASN A 60 19.69 -2.45 -14.03
N GLN A 61 20.17 -2.99 -15.15
CA GLN A 61 21.17 -4.06 -15.16
C GLN A 61 22.48 -3.71 -14.43
N ASN A 62 22.84 -2.42 -14.38
CA ASN A 62 24.00 -1.93 -13.64
C ASN A 62 23.74 -1.68 -12.15
N GLY A 63 22.55 -2.05 -11.64
CA GLY A 63 22.15 -1.87 -10.24
C GLY A 63 21.56 -0.49 -9.92
N THR A 64 21.57 0.48 -10.85
CA THR A 64 21.01 1.81 -10.61
C THR A 64 19.48 1.78 -10.61
N PRO A 65 18.80 2.38 -9.61
CA PRO A 65 17.35 2.52 -9.63
C PRO A 65 16.91 3.48 -10.74
N TYR A 66 15.86 3.12 -11.47
CA TYR A 66 15.30 3.94 -12.55
C TYR A 66 13.79 4.13 -12.35
N GLY A 67 13.40 5.38 -12.10
CA GLY A 67 12.01 5.78 -11.87
C GLY A 67 11.39 6.49 -13.08
N ILE A 68 10.15 6.14 -13.43
CA ILE A 68 9.36 6.90 -14.43
C ILE A 68 7.91 7.03 -14.01
N ARG A 69 7.25 8.13 -14.43
CA ARG A 69 5.83 8.30 -14.23
C ARG A 69 5.04 7.43 -15.21
N MET A 70 4.05 6.70 -14.72
CA MET A 70 3.24 5.77 -15.50
C MET A 70 1.74 5.93 -15.17
N TYR A 71 0.87 5.40 -16.03
CA TYR A 71 -0.56 5.30 -15.76
C TYR A 71 -0.90 4.03 -14.97
N TYR A 72 -1.80 4.18 -14.01
CA TYR A 72 -2.38 3.06 -13.29
C TYR A 72 -3.85 3.30 -13.02
N ILE A 73 -4.55 2.23 -12.65
CA ILE A 73 -5.88 2.32 -12.05
C ILE A 73 -5.90 1.56 -10.72
N SER A 74 -6.70 2.04 -9.78
CA SER A 74 -7.16 1.21 -8.67
C SER A 74 -8.24 0.24 -9.18
N PRO A 75 -8.13 -1.06 -8.93
CA PRO A 75 -9.18 -2.01 -9.31
C PRO A 75 -10.50 -1.76 -8.57
N ASP A 76 -10.50 -1.07 -7.43
CA ASP A 76 -11.72 -0.73 -6.67
C ASP A 76 -12.62 0.31 -7.37
N ARG A 77 -12.16 0.86 -8.51
CA ARG A 77 -12.97 1.69 -9.40
C ARG A 77 -13.67 0.89 -10.49
N CYS A 78 -13.32 -0.38 -10.64
CA CYS A 78 -13.65 -1.16 -11.82
C CYS A 78 -14.71 -2.21 -11.49
N GLU A 79 -15.92 -2.03 -12.00
CA GLU A 79 -16.93 -3.08 -11.98
C GLU A 79 -16.45 -4.29 -12.80
N GLY A 80 -16.63 -5.51 -12.27
CA GLY A 80 -16.22 -6.75 -12.95
C GLY A 80 -14.71 -7.05 -12.90
N VAL A 81 -13.96 -6.33 -12.06
CA VAL A 81 -12.55 -6.61 -11.73
C VAL A 81 -12.47 -6.89 -10.22
N GLU A 82 -11.55 -7.76 -9.80
CA GLU A 82 -11.33 -8.08 -8.39
C GLU A 82 -10.84 -6.86 -7.59
N HIS A 83 -11.54 -6.50 -6.50
CA HIS A 83 -11.25 -5.33 -5.64
C HIS A 83 -10.22 -5.66 -4.55
N ASP A 84 -9.03 -6.06 -4.97
CA ASP A 84 -7.89 -6.37 -4.08
C ASP A 84 -7.01 -5.14 -3.80
N GLY A 85 -7.25 -4.04 -4.52
CA GLY A 85 -6.54 -2.76 -4.52
C GLY A 85 -5.08 -2.86 -4.84
N GLN A 86 -4.70 -3.94 -5.52
CA GLN A 86 -3.41 -4.05 -6.14
C GLN A 86 -3.45 -3.23 -7.43
N PRO A 87 -2.70 -2.11 -7.51
CA PRO A 87 -2.74 -1.24 -8.68
C PRO A 87 -2.51 -2.01 -9.99
N ILE A 88 -3.25 -1.64 -11.03
CA ILE A 88 -3.11 -2.22 -12.37
C ILE A 88 -2.51 -1.20 -13.32
N PHE A 89 -1.44 -1.59 -14.01
CA PHE A 89 -0.71 -0.76 -14.96
C PHE A 89 -0.95 -1.19 -16.39
N LEU A 90 -0.75 -0.26 -17.31
CA LEU A 90 -0.63 -0.52 -18.74
C LEU A 90 0.81 -0.25 -19.17
N MET A 91 1.50 -1.25 -19.70
CA MET A 91 2.92 -1.14 -20.07
C MET A 91 3.23 -1.81 -21.41
N VAL A 92 4.12 -1.21 -22.18
CA VAL A 92 4.67 -1.81 -23.41
C VAL A 92 5.87 -2.68 -23.05
N ASP A 93 5.90 -3.90 -23.55
CA ASP A 93 6.91 -4.93 -23.24
C ASP A 93 8.36 -4.52 -23.54
N THR A 94 8.56 -3.53 -24.41
CA THR A 94 9.86 -2.99 -24.83
C THR A 94 10.30 -1.76 -24.03
N THR A 95 9.47 -1.24 -23.12
CA THR A 95 9.89 -0.14 -22.24
C THR A 95 11.01 -0.59 -21.31
N LEU A 96 11.90 0.34 -20.94
CA LEU A 96 13.00 0.04 -20.01
C LEU A 96 12.49 -0.54 -18.68
N GLN A 97 11.33 -0.08 -18.19
CA GLN A 97 10.72 -0.64 -16.98
C GLN A 97 10.35 -2.11 -17.12
N GLN A 98 9.78 -2.50 -18.26
CA GLN A 98 9.47 -3.91 -18.52
C GLN A 98 10.72 -4.76 -18.72
N VAL A 99 11.74 -4.24 -19.41
CA VAL A 99 13.02 -4.93 -19.55
C VAL A 99 13.68 -5.14 -18.18
N ASN A 100 13.69 -4.13 -17.33
CA ASN A 100 14.24 -4.22 -15.98
C ASN A 100 13.43 -5.19 -15.11
N ALA A 101 12.10 -5.07 -15.08
CA ALA A 101 11.23 -5.92 -14.27
C ALA A 101 11.29 -7.40 -14.67
N LYS A 102 11.48 -7.71 -15.97
CA LYS A 102 11.70 -9.07 -16.46
C LYS A 102 13.00 -9.68 -15.94
N ASN A 103 14.04 -8.86 -15.74
CA ASN A 103 15.33 -9.32 -15.19
C ASN A 103 15.31 -9.37 -13.65
N ASN A 104 14.65 -8.40 -13.02
CA ASN A 104 14.50 -8.30 -11.57
C ASN A 104 13.13 -7.69 -11.25
N ASN A 105 12.20 -8.54 -10.83
CA ASN A 105 10.82 -8.13 -10.58
C ASN A 105 10.62 -7.44 -9.22
N ASN A 106 11.68 -7.20 -8.44
CA ASN A 106 11.59 -6.38 -7.23
C ASN A 106 11.48 -4.90 -7.64
N VAL A 107 10.25 -4.41 -7.67
CA VAL A 107 9.91 -3.05 -8.10
C VAL A 107 9.31 -2.25 -6.94
N SER A 108 9.39 -0.93 -7.03
CA SER A 108 8.65 -0.05 -6.13
C SER A 108 7.71 0.88 -6.86
N PHE A 109 6.59 1.18 -6.20
CA PHE A 109 5.54 2.06 -6.67
C PHE A 109 5.38 3.19 -5.64
N SER A 110 5.44 4.43 -6.09
CA SER A 110 5.28 5.61 -5.23
C SER A 110 4.11 6.46 -5.67
N VAL A 111 3.27 6.85 -4.72
CA VAL A 111 2.11 7.73 -4.93
C VAL A 111 2.08 8.82 -3.86
N ALA A 112 1.64 10.01 -4.25
CA ALA A 112 1.38 11.13 -3.35
C ALA A 112 0.14 11.86 -3.84
N SER A 113 -0.61 12.48 -2.92
CA SER A 113 -1.75 13.29 -3.31
C SER A 113 -1.30 14.50 -4.13
N ILE A 114 -1.84 14.67 -5.33
CA ILE A 114 -1.51 15.83 -6.19
C ILE A 114 -2.38 17.05 -5.90
N SER A 115 -3.48 16.87 -5.15
CA SER A 115 -4.39 17.96 -4.79
C SER A 115 -3.86 18.86 -3.67
N ILE A 116 -2.74 18.48 -3.03
CA ILE A 116 -2.09 19.26 -1.98
C ILE A 116 -0.84 19.88 -2.57
N GLU A 117 -0.82 21.21 -2.66
CA GLU A 117 0.26 21.99 -3.29
C GLU A 117 1.61 21.80 -2.61
N ASP A 118 1.62 21.69 -1.27
CA ASP A 118 2.83 21.44 -0.49
C ASP A 118 3.12 19.93 -0.42
N PRO A 119 4.11 19.40 -1.16
CA PRO A 119 4.37 17.97 -1.23
C PRO A 119 4.78 17.37 0.12
N MET A 120 5.31 18.20 1.04
CA MET A 120 5.68 17.72 2.38
C MET A 120 4.44 17.46 3.26
N LYS A 121 3.34 18.16 2.97
CA LYS A 121 2.03 17.98 3.63
C LYS A 121 1.12 17.02 2.88
N ALA A 122 1.51 16.53 1.70
CA ALA A 122 0.70 15.56 0.97
C ALA A 122 0.85 14.15 1.60
N PRO A 123 -0.26 13.42 1.82
CA PRO A 123 -0.20 12.01 2.16
C PRO A 123 0.43 11.27 0.98
N ARG A 124 1.32 10.33 1.29
CA ARG A 124 2.13 9.64 0.31
C ARG A 124 2.53 8.26 0.79
N ALA A 125 2.76 7.35 -0.14
CA ALA A 125 3.18 6.01 0.15
C ALA A 125 4.22 5.51 -0.84
N ASN A 126 5.07 4.63 -0.34
CA ASN A 126 5.90 3.75 -1.14
C ASN A 126 5.45 2.31 -0.92
N PHE A 127 5.32 1.59 -2.02
CA PHE A 127 4.98 0.18 -2.03
C PHE A 127 6.16 -0.56 -2.65
N ALA A 128 6.55 -1.69 -2.07
CA ALA A 128 7.46 -2.63 -2.71
C ALA A 128 6.69 -3.89 -3.09
N GLY A 129 7.02 -4.47 -4.23
CA GLY A 129 6.26 -5.57 -4.78
C GLY A 129 6.83 -6.11 -6.06
N GLU A 130 5.95 -6.79 -6.79
CA GLU A 130 6.25 -7.47 -8.04
C GLU A 130 5.15 -7.21 -9.08
N LEU A 131 5.49 -7.35 -10.36
CA LEU A 131 4.53 -7.24 -11.45
C LEU A 131 4.07 -8.62 -11.90
N GLU A 132 2.75 -8.81 -11.96
CA GLU A 132 2.10 -10.00 -12.51
C GLU A 132 1.31 -9.63 -13.78
N VAL A 133 1.51 -10.37 -14.87
CA VAL A 133 0.76 -10.13 -16.12
C VAL A 133 -0.72 -10.45 -15.94
N LEU A 134 -1.60 -9.56 -16.36
CA LEU A 134 -3.04 -9.77 -16.39
C LEU A 134 -3.57 -9.96 -17.80
N GLN A 135 -4.60 -10.80 -17.92
CA GLN A 135 -5.35 -10.96 -19.18
C GLN A 135 -6.26 -9.74 -19.42
N PRO A 136 -6.36 -9.26 -20.66
CA PRO A 136 -7.18 -8.11 -20.99
C PRO A 136 -8.66 -8.50 -21.10
N ILE A 137 -9.34 -8.60 -19.97
CA ILE A 137 -10.79 -8.84 -19.93
C ILE A 137 -11.57 -7.55 -20.28
N PRO A 138 -12.78 -7.65 -20.87
CA PRO A 138 -13.56 -6.48 -21.28
C PRO A 138 -13.80 -5.45 -20.18
N ALA A 139 -14.07 -5.92 -18.95
CA ALA A 139 -14.28 -5.05 -17.79
C ALA A 139 -13.05 -4.19 -17.46
N LEU A 140 -11.86 -4.80 -17.50
CA LEU A 140 -10.59 -4.11 -17.24
C LEU A 140 -10.26 -3.11 -18.35
N GLN A 141 -10.41 -3.53 -19.61
CA GLN A 141 -10.20 -2.65 -20.76
C GLN A 141 -11.11 -1.41 -20.70
N LYS A 142 -12.39 -1.62 -20.41
CA LYS A 142 -13.37 -0.55 -20.25
C LYS A 142 -12.98 0.39 -19.11
N CYS A 143 -12.71 -0.16 -17.91
CA CYS A 143 -12.35 0.64 -16.75
C CYS A 143 -11.10 1.49 -17.01
N PHE A 144 -10.05 0.90 -17.60
CA PHE A 144 -8.83 1.63 -17.92
C PHE A 144 -9.10 2.75 -18.94
N ALA A 145 -9.93 2.50 -19.97
CA ALA A 145 -10.32 3.51 -20.95
C ALA A 145 -11.17 4.65 -20.38
N ASP A 146 -11.97 4.37 -19.34
CA ASP A 146 -12.79 5.36 -18.65
C ASP A 146 -11.92 6.26 -17.74
N VAL A 147 -10.95 5.68 -17.03
CA VAL A 147 -10.03 6.43 -16.15
C VAL A 147 -8.97 7.19 -16.95
N HIS A 148 -8.47 6.61 -18.03
CA HIS A 148 -7.44 7.18 -18.91
C HIS A 148 -7.92 7.21 -20.38
N PRO A 149 -8.78 8.18 -20.76
CA PRO A 149 -9.34 8.24 -22.11
C PRO A 149 -8.30 8.38 -23.23
N ASP A 150 -7.16 8.99 -22.94
CA ASP A 150 -6.02 9.15 -23.84
C ASP A 150 -5.21 7.86 -24.02
N ALA A 151 -5.32 6.90 -23.09
CA ALA A 151 -4.67 5.59 -23.18
C ALA A 151 -5.39 4.61 -24.12
N LYS A 152 -6.60 4.94 -24.61
CA LYS A 152 -7.42 4.07 -25.47
C LYS A 152 -6.67 3.42 -26.64
N PRO A 153 -5.81 4.12 -27.41
CA PRO A 153 -5.06 3.51 -28.52
C PRO A 153 -4.06 2.43 -28.08
N TRP A 154 -3.69 2.40 -26.80
CA TRP A 154 -2.71 1.50 -26.22
C TRP A 154 -3.35 0.31 -25.50
N ILE A 155 -4.66 0.32 -25.26
CA ILE A 155 -5.35 -0.74 -24.55
C ILE A 155 -5.31 -2.02 -25.40
N PRO A 156 -4.74 -3.13 -24.87
CA PRO A 156 -4.55 -4.34 -25.66
C PRO A 156 -5.88 -4.95 -26.04
N SER A 157 -6.08 -5.20 -27.33
CA SER A 157 -7.18 -6.02 -27.87
C SER A 157 -6.58 -7.16 -28.71
N GLY A 158 -6.54 -8.37 -28.13
CA GLY A 158 -5.86 -9.51 -28.74
C GLY A 158 -4.33 -9.47 -28.57
N PRO A 159 -3.55 -10.08 -29.50
CA PRO A 159 -2.09 -10.06 -29.44
C PRO A 159 -1.54 -8.63 -29.51
N SER A 160 -0.97 -8.14 -28.42
CA SER A 160 -0.45 -6.78 -28.30
C SER A 160 0.91 -6.78 -27.58
N PRO A 161 1.86 -5.90 -27.98
CA PRO A 161 3.07 -5.66 -27.20
C PRO A 161 2.77 -4.90 -25.90
N VAL A 162 1.56 -4.36 -25.75
CA VAL A 162 1.08 -3.71 -24.52
C VAL A 162 0.34 -4.74 -23.68
N LYS A 163 0.60 -4.77 -22.37
CA LYS A 163 -0.06 -5.68 -21.44
C LYS A 163 -0.52 -4.94 -20.19
N PHE A 164 -1.53 -5.52 -19.54
CA PHE A 164 -1.89 -5.13 -18.19
C PHE A 164 -1.00 -5.87 -17.19
N TYR A 165 -0.65 -5.18 -16.10
CA TYR A 165 0.15 -5.74 -15.02
C TYR A 165 -0.46 -5.39 -13.68
N ARG A 166 -0.67 -6.38 -12.81
CA ARG A 166 -1.05 -6.19 -11.40
C ARG A 166 0.22 -6.00 -10.56
N PHE A 167 0.20 -5.02 -9.66
CA PHE A 167 1.26 -4.84 -8.66
C PHE A 167 0.98 -5.69 -7.42
N LYS A 168 1.69 -6.82 -7.28
CA LYS A 168 1.64 -7.64 -6.06
C LYS A 168 2.35 -6.93 -4.92
N ILE A 169 1.59 -6.25 -4.08
CA ILE A 169 2.11 -5.54 -2.91
C ILE A 169 2.70 -6.53 -1.91
N LYS A 170 3.96 -6.30 -1.50
CA LYS A 170 4.66 -7.05 -0.46
C LYS A 170 4.93 -6.20 0.79
N SER A 171 5.14 -4.91 0.63
CA SER A 171 5.27 -3.98 1.75
C SER A 171 4.76 -2.60 1.39
N ILE A 172 4.34 -1.86 2.41
CA ILE A 172 3.78 -0.52 2.29
C ILE A 172 4.43 0.34 3.36
N TYR A 173 4.98 1.49 2.98
CA TYR A 173 5.38 2.54 3.91
C TYR A 173 4.56 3.79 3.61
N TYR A 174 3.76 4.23 4.58
CA TYR A 174 2.87 5.36 4.45
C TYR A 174 3.35 6.54 5.29
N VAL A 175 3.17 7.74 4.75
CA VAL A 175 3.40 9.00 5.43
C VAL A 175 2.11 9.81 5.34
N ALA A 176 1.46 10.03 6.47
CA ALA A 176 0.29 10.89 6.56
C ALA A 176 0.67 12.37 6.34
N ALA A 177 -0.32 13.16 5.91
CA ALA A 177 -0.20 14.58 5.64
C ALA A 177 0.33 15.42 6.83
N LYS A 178 -0.49 15.53 7.89
CA LYS A 178 -0.21 16.26 9.14
C LYS A 178 -0.46 15.29 10.30
N ALA A 179 0.38 15.35 11.34
CA ALA A 179 0.24 14.65 12.63
C ALA A 179 -0.67 13.41 12.54
N GLY A 180 -0.14 12.35 11.92
CA GLY A 180 -0.87 11.13 11.64
C GLY A 180 0.10 9.96 11.49
N TYR A 181 -0.44 8.80 11.15
CA TYR A 181 0.33 7.57 11.04
C TYR A 181 1.48 7.70 10.03
N ASN A 182 2.70 7.41 10.48
CA ASN A 182 3.89 7.32 9.65
C ASN A 182 4.57 5.99 9.96
N GLY A 183 4.53 5.06 9.03
CA GLY A 183 5.00 3.71 9.31
C GLY A 183 4.63 2.69 8.25
N TYR A 184 4.95 1.43 8.57
CA TYR A 184 4.63 0.30 7.73
C TYR A 184 3.17 -0.12 7.92
N ILE A 185 2.43 -0.24 6.83
CA ILE A 185 1.07 -0.80 6.85
C ILE A 185 1.15 -2.26 6.42
N ASP A 186 0.53 -3.15 7.19
CA ASP A 186 0.33 -4.55 6.82
C ASP A 186 -0.44 -4.62 5.49
N PRO A 187 0.13 -5.25 4.43
CA PRO A 187 -0.57 -5.45 3.17
C PRO A 187 -1.93 -6.13 3.32
N ALA A 188 -2.13 -6.99 4.32
CA ALA A 188 -3.42 -7.61 4.60
C ALA A 188 -4.44 -6.60 5.13
N LEU A 189 -4.04 -5.65 5.98
CA LEU A 189 -4.94 -4.56 6.42
C LEU A 189 -5.33 -3.69 5.23
N TYR A 190 -4.37 -3.31 4.39
CA TYR A 190 -4.63 -2.56 3.17
C TYR A 190 -5.55 -3.30 2.19
N ALA A 191 -5.37 -4.61 2.01
CA ALA A 191 -6.20 -5.42 1.11
C ALA A 191 -7.67 -5.48 1.57
N ASN A 192 -7.91 -5.40 2.88
CA ASN A 192 -9.25 -5.47 3.48
C ASN A 192 -9.90 -4.10 3.73
N ALA A 193 -9.21 -2.99 3.44
CA ALA A 193 -9.64 -1.63 3.74
C ALA A 193 -10.58 -1.03 2.67
N ASN A 194 -11.63 -1.76 2.28
CA ASN A 194 -12.59 -1.37 1.25
C ASN A 194 -13.56 -0.25 1.68
#